data_AF-A0A800JE88-F1
#
_entry.id   AF-A0A800JE88-F1
#
_cell.length_a   1.000
_cell.length_b   1.000
_cell.length_c   1.000
_cell.angle_alpha   90.00
_cell.angle_beta   90.00
_cell.angle_gamma   90.00
#
_symmetry.space_group_name_H-M   'P 1'
#
loop_
_entity.id
_entity.type
_entity.pdbx_description
1 polymer ?
#
loop_
_entity_poly.entity_id
_entity_poly.type
_entity_poly.pdbx_seq_one_letter_code
_entity_poly.pdbx_strand_id
1 'polypeptide(L)'
;MDCGTKVISMKFNRFCSAGLGLVMVFLFNGCVGFQGFIKKTGPEYEAEVQAWQRVIEQRGGDGMWLVNRGYRTGDNIVAIATCSALSHVGILDAENGVVIESLWNGNVTNSLANFVDMSHRVVLVQPKGWTPETGREALAKARGEMEKKYDFSGLIGLPSTNRWYCSELASWCWGREANRFGPWNVIHPRRLPKMGTVLFDSGPRDGKSDERVPTHNAAAW
;
A
#
# COMPACT_ATOMS: atom_id res chain seq x y z
N MET A 1 49.34 61.90 -32.26
CA MET A 1 48.33 61.90 -33.35
C MET A 1 47.35 60.77 -33.10
N ASP A 2 46.18 60.84 -33.73
CA ASP A 2 45.00 59.96 -33.65
C ASP A 2 45.23 58.43 -33.80
N CYS A 3 44.29 57.53 -33.47
CA CYS A 3 43.04 57.60 -32.67
C CYS A 3 42.47 56.16 -32.46
N GLY A 4 41.77 55.92 -31.33
CA GLY A 4 40.95 54.71 -31.08
C GLY A 4 41.75 53.42 -30.83
N THR A 5 41.18 52.27 -30.44
CA THR A 5 39.78 51.79 -30.23
C THR A 5 39.89 50.53 -29.33
N LYS A 6 39.04 50.12 -28.35
CA LYS A 6 37.64 50.35 -27.89
C LYS A 6 37.54 49.98 -26.37
N VAL A 7 36.36 50.15 -25.74
CA VAL A 7 35.79 49.36 -24.58
C VAL A 7 36.74 49.10 -23.37
N ILE A 8 36.66 49.81 -22.23
CA ILE A 8 35.56 49.87 -21.21
C ILE A 8 35.24 48.46 -20.64
N SER A 9 35.93 47.95 -19.62
CA SER A 9 35.89 48.33 -18.19
C SER A 9 34.61 47.95 -17.44
N MET A 10 34.79 47.38 -16.23
CA MET A 10 33.79 47.08 -15.19
C MET A 10 32.78 45.94 -15.50
N LYS A 11 32.35 45.10 -14.53
CA LYS A 11 32.74 44.99 -13.12
C LYS A 11 32.60 43.55 -12.61
N PHE A 12 33.48 43.15 -11.70
CA PHE A 12 33.37 41.90 -10.95
C PHE A 12 32.24 42.02 -9.92
N ASN A 13 31.34 41.03 -9.83
CA ASN A 13 30.43 40.91 -8.69
C ASN A 13 30.10 39.44 -8.43
N ARG A 14 30.41 38.96 -7.22
CA ARG A 14 29.84 37.72 -6.67
C ARG A 14 28.35 37.95 -6.41
N PHE A 15 27.50 36.94 -6.61
CA PHE A 15 26.61 36.39 -5.56
C PHE A 15 25.74 35.22 -6.09
N CYS A 16 25.36 34.32 -5.17
CA CYS A 16 24.26 33.33 -5.24
C CYS A 16 24.28 32.10 -6.19
N SER A 17 23.61 31.07 -5.68
CA SER A 17 22.92 29.96 -6.38
C SER A 17 23.72 29.00 -7.27
N ALA A 18 24.72 28.33 -6.70
CA ALA A 18 24.88 26.91 -6.97
C ALA A 18 23.81 26.15 -6.13
N GLY A 19 22.73 25.66 -6.76
CA GLY A 19 21.65 25.02 -5.99
C GLY A 19 20.29 24.80 -6.66
N LEU A 20 20.23 24.48 -7.97
CA LEU A 20 18.97 24.16 -8.65
C LEU A 20 19.21 23.21 -9.84
N GLY A 21 19.65 21.98 -9.53
CA GLY A 21 20.17 21.02 -10.51
C GLY A 21 19.64 19.58 -10.40
N LEU A 22 18.42 19.37 -9.88
CA LEU A 22 17.83 18.03 -9.77
C LEU A 22 16.29 18.00 -9.87
N VAL A 23 15.69 18.71 -10.83
CA VAL A 23 14.24 18.70 -11.09
C VAL A 23 13.97 18.54 -12.59
N MET A 24 14.21 17.35 -13.17
CA MET A 24 13.93 17.06 -14.59
C MET A 24 13.97 15.54 -14.95
N VAL A 25 13.35 14.66 -14.15
CA VAL A 25 13.04 13.26 -14.58
C VAL A 25 11.64 12.83 -14.15
N PHE A 26 10.61 13.49 -14.69
CA PHE A 26 9.20 13.11 -14.57
C PHE A 26 8.46 13.20 -15.91
N LEU A 27 9.12 12.78 -16.99
CA LEU A 27 8.57 12.80 -18.34
C LEU A 27 8.72 11.42 -19.00
N PHE A 28 7.59 10.88 -19.45
CA PHE A 28 7.42 9.74 -20.36
C PHE A 28 8.13 8.42 -20.00
N ASN A 29 7.46 7.64 -19.15
CA ASN A 29 7.18 6.23 -19.45
C ASN A 29 5.83 5.81 -18.83
N GLY A 30 5.10 4.93 -19.50
CA GLY A 30 3.70 4.59 -19.19
C GLY A 30 3.51 3.69 -17.97
N CYS A 31 3.91 4.15 -16.78
CA CYS A 31 3.77 3.39 -15.54
C CYS A 31 2.29 3.33 -15.09
N VAL A 32 1.61 2.23 -15.47
CA VAL A 32 0.20 1.90 -15.14
C VAL A 32 -0.13 1.99 -13.63
N GLY A 33 0.88 1.97 -12.74
CA GLY A 33 0.71 2.18 -11.29
C GLY A 33 0.45 3.62 -10.84
N PHE A 34 0.60 4.65 -11.69
CA PHE A 34 0.44 6.07 -11.31
C PHE A 34 -0.99 6.60 -11.39
N GLN A 35 -1.89 5.95 -12.13
CA GLN A 35 -3.32 6.26 -12.07
C GLN A 35 -3.95 5.43 -10.94
N GLY A 36 -4.45 6.12 -9.91
CA GLY A 36 -5.19 5.47 -8.83
C GLY A 36 -6.51 4.91 -9.35
N PHE A 37 -6.81 3.65 -9.02
CA PHE A 37 -8.07 3.04 -9.43
C PHE A 37 -9.26 3.73 -8.77
N ILE A 38 -10.31 4.00 -9.56
CA ILE A 38 -11.61 4.40 -9.03
C ILE A 38 -12.35 3.14 -8.57
N LYS A 39 -12.94 3.19 -7.36
CA LYS A 39 -13.77 2.09 -6.84
C LYS A 39 -15.06 1.96 -7.66
N LYS A 40 -15.40 0.73 -8.08
CA LYS A 40 -16.70 0.40 -8.68
C LYS A 40 -17.79 0.30 -7.60
N THR A 41 -19.05 0.20 -8.02
CA THR A 41 -20.23 0.25 -7.14
C THR A 41 -21.38 -0.60 -7.69
N GLY A 42 -22.45 -0.77 -6.91
CA GLY A 42 -23.70 -1.38 -7.38
C GLY A 42 -23.74 -2.92 -7.34
N PRO A 43 -24.84 -3.54 -7.81
CA PRO A 43 -25.18 -4.92 -7.43
C PRO A 43 -24.20 -6.00 -7.91
N GLU A 44 -23.63 -5.86 -9.12
CA GLU A 44 -22.64 -6.81 -9.63
C GLU A 44 -21.34 -6.78 -8.79
N TYR A 45 -20.92 -5.58 -8.41
CA TYR A 45 -19.75 -5.36 -7.57
C TYR A 45 -19.97 -5.85 -6.13
N GLU A 46 -21.15 -5.60 -5.56
CA GLU A 46 -21.54 -6.11 -4.23
C GLU A 46 -21.60 -7.65 -4.22
N ALA A 47 -22.16 -8.26 -5.26
CA ALA A 47 -22.17 -9.71 -5.43
C ALA A 47 -20.75 -10.30 -5.53
N GLU A 48 -19.84 -9.61 -6.22
CA GLU A 48 -18.43 -10.00 -6.32
C GLU A 48 -17.70 -9.85 -4.98
N VAL A 49 -17.90 -8.76 -4.23
CA VAL A 49 -17.37 -8.59 -2.86
C VAL A 49 -17.82 -9.75 -1.98
N GLN A 50 -19.11 -10.11 -1.99
CA GLN A 50 -19.61 -11.25 -1.22
C GLN A 50 -19.04 -12.59 -1.70
N ALA A 51 -18.85 -12.79 -3.00
CA ALA A 51 -18.25 -14.01 -3.53
C ALA A 51 -16.80 -14.18 -3.08
N TRP A 52 -16.00 -13.11 -3.13
CA TRP A 52 -14.61 -13.11 -2.67
C TRP A 52 -14.52 -13.30 -1.14
N GLN A 53 -15.38 -12.63 -0.38
CA GLN A 53 -15.47 -12.80 1.08
C GLN A 53 -15.76 -14.25 1.45
N ARG A 54 -16.77 -14.90 0.84
CA ARG A 54 -17.10 -16.31 1.10
C ARG A 54 -15.92 -17.26 0.84
N VAL A 55 -15.14 -17.02 -0.22
CA VAL A 55 -13.94 -17.82 -0.53
C VAL A 55 -12.83 -17.61 0.50
N ILE A 56 -12.70 -16.41 1.06
CA ILE A 56 -11.77 -16.12 2.16
C ILE A 56 -12.24 -16.76 3.47
N GLU A 57 -13.53 -16.69 3.80
CA GLU A 57 -14.12 -17.32 5.00
C GLU A 57 -13.98 -18.85 4.96
N GLN A 58 -14.09 -19.47 3.78
CA GLN A 58 -13.97 -20.92 3.59
C GLN A 58 -12.53 -21.47 3.58
N ARG A 59 -11.52 -20.61 3.37
CA ARG A 59 -10.11 -21.03 3.16
C ARG A 59 -9.11 -20.36 4.08
N GLY A 60 -9.50 -19.26 4.71
CA GLY A 60 -8.68 -18.49 5.62
C GLY A 60 -8.59 -19.11 7.01
N GLY A 61 -7.62 -18.65 7.75
CA GLY A 61 -7.44 -18.96 9.17
C GLY A 61 -6.64 -17.85 9.83
N ASP A 62 -6.60 -17.87 11.15
CA ASP A 62 -5.95 -16.82 11.95
C ASP A 62 -4.49 -16.63 11.57
N GLY A 63 -4.05 -15.37 11.52
CA GLY A 63 -2.68 -14.99 11.19
C GLY A 63 -2.32 -15.13 9.71
N MET A 64 -3.21 -15.66 8.85
CA MET A 64 -2.99 -15.60 7.39
C MET A 64 -2.99 -14.15 6.88
N TRP A 65 -2.47 -13.94 5.67
CA TRP A 65 -2.37 -12.60 5.08
C TRP A 65 -3.40 -12.38 3.97
N LEU A 66 -4.06 -11.23 4.00
CA LEU A 66 -4.83 -10.70 2.88
C LEU A 66 -4.00 -9.58 2.22
N VAL A 67 -3.28 -9.93 1.16
CA VAL A 67 -2.44 -9.00 0.42
C VAL A 67 -3.25 -8.42 -0.74
N ASN A 68 -3.40 -7.11 -0.83
CA ASN A 68 -4.30 -6.49 -1.81
C ASN A 68 -3.61 -5.48 -2.75
N ARG A 69 -4.30 -5.14 -3.84
CA ARG A 69 -4.24 -3.80 -4.42
C ARG A 69 -5.46 -3.06 -3.90
N GLY A 70 -5.29 -2.09 -3.01
CA GLY A 70 -6.38 -1.35 -2.42
C GLY A 70 -6.73 -0.08 -3.19
N TYR A 71 -7.94 0.43 -2.98
CA TYR A 71 -8.44 1.68 -3.56
C TYR A 71 -8.07 2.94 -2.73
N ARG A 72 -7.53 2.79 -1.50
CA ARG A 72 -7.32 3.93 -0.59
C ARG A 72 -6.17 4.83 -1.06
N THR A 73 -6.17 6.09 -0.64
CA THR A 73 -5.11 7.06 -0.98
C THR A 73 -3.72 6.59 -0.51
N GLY A 74 -3.63 6.00 0.68
CA GLY A 74 -2.39 5.38 1.18
C GLY A 74 -1.91 4.22 0.31
N ASP A 75 -2.82 3.35 -0.12
CA ASP A 75 -2.53 2.21 -1.00
C ASP A 75 -1.97 2.69 -2.35
N ASN A 76 -2.49 3.79 -2.88
CA ASN A 76 -1.96 4.41 -4.11
C ASN A 76 -0.55 5.00 -3.89
N ILE A 77 -0.29 5.67 -2.76
CA ILE A 77 1.07 6.16 -2.42
C ILE A 77 2.06 4.99 -2.34
N VAL A 78 1.68 3.87 -1.71
CA VAL A 78 2.54 2.68 -1.63
C VAL A 78 2.72 2.02 -3.00
N ALA A 79 1.66 1.87 -3.80
CA ALA A 79 1.74 1.30 -5.15
C ALA A 79 2.69 2.10 -6.06
N ILE A 80 2.63 3.43 -5.96
CA ILE A 80 3.51 4.38 -6.67
C ILE A 80 4.95 4.26 -6.16
N ALA A 81 5.17 4.40 -4.85
CA ALA A 81 6.52 4.40 -4.26
C ALA A 81 7.26 3.06 -4.41
N THR A 82 6.52 1.95 -4.58
CA THR A 82 7.09 0.60 -4.68
C THR A 82 6.98 -0.03 -6.08
N CYS A 83 6.42 0.70 -7.05
CA CYS A 83 6.09 0.23 -8.41
C CYS A 83 5.45 -1.17 -8.38
N SER A 84 4.31 -1.29 -7.70
CA SER A 84 3.78 -2.58 -7.25
C SER A 84 2.30 -2.79 -7.57
N ALA A 85 1.99 -3.97 -8.13
CA ALA A 85 0.63 -4.45 -8.35
C ALA A 85 -0.09 -4.90 -7.05
N LEU A 86 0.61 -4.89 -5.91
CA LEU A 86 0.05 -5.12 -4.57
C LEU A 86 0.59 -4.04 -3.61
N SER A 87 -0.32 -3.36 -2.91
CA SER A 87 -0.09 -2.09 -2.21
C SER A 87 -0.19 -2.17 -0.70
N HIS A 88 -0.95 -3.12 -0.16
CA HIS A 88 -1.19 -3.22 1.28
C HIS A 88 -1.39 -4.69 1.68
N VAL A 89 -1.31 -4.97 2.98
CA VAL A 89 -1.63 -6.28 3.55
C VAL A 89 -2.28 -6.12 4.93
N GLY A 90 -3.37 -6.85 5.13
CA GLY A 90 -3.95 -7.06 6.45
C GLY A 90 -3.69 -8.48 6.95
N ILE A 91 -3.70 -8.66 8.27
CA ILE A 91 -3.59 -9.96 8.95
C ILE A 91 -5.00 -10.44 9.29
N LEU A 92 -5.36 -11.63 8.83
CA LEU A 92 -6.70 -12.19 8.99
C LEU A 92 -6.93 -12.68 10.43
N ASP A 93 -8.08 -12.31 10.96
CA ASP A 93 -8.67 -12.75 12.22
C ASP A 93 -9.96 -13.49 11.84
N ALA A 94 -9.81 -14.79 11.51
CA ALA A 94 -10.82 -15.55 10.79
C ALA A 94 -12.01 -15.90 11.70
N GLU A 95 -11.72 -16.21 12.98
CA GLU A 95 -12.73 -16.45 14.01
C GLU A 95 -13.69 -15.26 14.18
N ASN A 96 -13.18 -14.03 14.09
CA ASN A 96 -13.95 -12.81 14.37
C ASN A 96 -14.40 -12.06 13.11
N GLY A 97 -14.08 -12.56 11.91
CA GLY A 97 -14.46 -11.93 10.63
C GLY A 97 -13.81 -10.57 10.38
N VAL A 98 -12.62 -10.33 10.95
CA VAL A 98 -11.93 -9.03 10.89
C VAL A 98 -10.50 -9.17 10.36
N VAL A 99 -9.88 -8.01 10.10
CA VAL A 99 -8.55 -7.88 9.54
C VAL A 99 -7.80 -6.80 10.31
N ILE A 100 -6.61 -7.11 10.79
CA ILE A 100 -5.70 -6.13 11.41
C ILE A 100 -4.89 -5.47 10.30
N GLU A 101 -5.11 -4.17 10.09
CA GLU A 101 -4.45 -3.35 9.09
C GLU A 101 -3.53 -2.32 9.78
N SER A 102 -2.31 -2.14 9.27
CA SER A 102 -1.50 -0.97 9.63
C SER A 102 -1.76 0.15 8.64
N LEU A 103 -2.48 1.18 9.07
CA LEU A 103 -2.87 2.34 8.24
C LEU A 103 -2.21 3.62 8.76
N TRP A 104 -2.28 4.70 7.97
CA TRP A 104 -1.66 6.02 8.28
C TRP A 104 -1.85 6.47 9.75
N ASN A 105 -3.04 6.25 10.30
CA ASN A 105 -3.43 6.71 11.63
C ASN A 105 -2.96 5.77 12.77
N GLY A 106 -2.44 4.59 12.44
CA GLY A 106 -2.05 3.53 13.38
C GLY A 106 -2.52 2.15 12.94
N ASN A 107 -2.23 1.14 13.76
CA ASN A 107 -2.79 -0.19 13.62
C ASN A 107 -4.29 -0.18 13.99
N VAL A 108 -5.13 -0.83 13.18
CA VAL A 108 -6.60 -0.83 13.36
C VAL A 108 -7.21 -2.18 13.00
N THR A 109 -8.35 -2.49 13.62
CA THR A 109 -9.19 -3.63 13.24
C THR A 109 -10.26 -3.14 12.27
N ASN A 110 -10.39 -3.81 11.14
CA ASN A 110 -11.41 -3.54 10.12
C ASN A 110 -12.21 -4.81 9.81
N SER A 111 -13.45 -4.71 9.33
CA SER A 111 -14.21 -5.91 8.93
C SER A 111 -13.65 -6.52 7.64
N LEU A 112 -13.72 -7.86 7.53
CA LEU A 112 -13.32 -8.57 6.31
C LEU A 112 -14.10 -8.06 5.09
N ALA A 113 -15.41 -7.82 5.24
CA ALA A 113 -16.25 -7.23 4.21
C ALA A 113 -15.69 -5.90 3.70
N ASN A 114 -15.35 -4.95 4.60
CA ASN A 114 -14.81 -3.64 4.22
C ASN A 114 -13.37 -3.74 3.67
N PHE A 115 -12.58 -4.74 4.06
CA PHE A 115 -11.28 -5.00 3.45
C PHE A 115 -11.41 -5.47 1.98
N VAL A 116 -12.33 -6.40 1.71
CA VAL A 116 -12.60 -6.94 0.36
C VAL A 116 -13.28 -5.91 -0.53
N ASP A 117 -14.17 -5.09 0.03
CA ASP A 117 -14.76 -3.91 -0.61
C ASP A 117 -13.68 -2.88 -1.00
N MET A 118 -12.76 -2.55 -0.10
CA MET A 118 -11.68 -1.60 -0.41
C MET A 118 -10.53 -2.17 -1.26
N SER A 119 -10.69 -3.37 -1.83
CA SER A 119 -9.69 -4.06 -2.66
C SER A 119 -10.05 -4.09 -4.15
N HIS A 120 -9.16 -3.59 -5.02
CA HIS A 120 -9.17 -3.80 -6.47
C HIS A 120 -8.71 -5.22 -6.87
N ARG A 121 -7.91 -5.86 -6.01
CA ARG A 121 -7.50 -7.28 -6.08
C ARG A 121 -7.16 -7.73 -4.66
N VAL A 122 -7.51 -8.94 -4.27
CA VAL A 122 -7.12 -9.54 -2.98
C VAL A 122 -6.52 -10.93 -3.19
N VAL A 123 -5.46 -11.22 -2.44
CA VAL A 123 -4.73 -12.49 -2.46
C VAL A 123 -4.65 -13.01 -1.03
N LEU A 124 -5.30 -14.15 -0.77
CA LEU A 124 -5.18 -14.88 0.49
C LEU A 124 -3.91 -15.73 0.46
N VAL A 125 -3.01 -15.48 1.39
CA VAL A 125 -1.73 -16.17 1.52
C VAL A 125 -1.63 -16.84 2.89
N GLN A 126 -1.48 -18.17 2.90
CA GLN A 126 -1.11 -18.96 4.06
C GLN A 126 0.41 -18.87 4.27
N PRO A 127 0.92 -18.29 5.37
CA PRO A 127 2.36 -18.13 5.60
C PRO A 127 3.09 -19.48 5.71
N LYS A 128 4.36 -19.54 5.27
CA LYS A 128 5.16 -20.77 5.43
C LYS A 128 5.34 -21.09 6.92
N GLY A 129 4.84 -22.25 7.35
CA GLY A 129 4.84 -22.69 8.75
C GLY A 129 3.50 -22.49 9.48
N TRP A 130 2.44 -22.08 8.77
CA TRP A 130 1.10 -21.94 9.34
C TRP A 130 0.50 -23.29 9.79
N THR A 131 0.03 -23.31 11.04
CA THR A 131 -0.94 -24.25 11.62
C THR A 131 -1.99 -23.40 12.38
N PRO A 132 -3.11 -23.97 12.86
CA PRO A 132 -4.07 -23.23 13.69
C PRO A 132 -3.47 -22.66 14.98
N GLU A 133 -2.38 -23.24 15.49
CA GLU A 133 -1.64 -22.78 16.68
C GLU A 133 -0.75 -21.60 16.32
N THR A 134 0.15 -21.76 15.33
CA THR A 134 1.08 -20.70 14.93
C THR A 134 0.36 -19.50 14.30
N GLY A 135 -0.79 -19.76 13.66
CA GLY A 135 -1.72 -18.73 13.18
C GLY A 135 -2.30 -17.87 14.30
N ARG A 136 -2.82 -18.50 15.36
CA ARG A 136 -3.32 -17.79 16.56
C ARG A 136 -2.20 -17.07 17.32
N GLU A 137 -1.00 -17.64 17.39
CA GLU A 137 0.17 -16.93 17.95
C GLU A 137 0.54 -15.68 17.14
N ALA A 138 0.55 -15.76 15.80
CA ALA A 138 0.83 -14.62 14.93
C ALA A 138 -0.27 -13.54 15.06
N LEU A 139 -1.53 -13.95 15.12
CA LEU A 139 -2.66 -13.06 15.37
C LEU A 139 -2.55 -12.39 16.76
N ALA A 140 -2.20 -13.13 17.81
CA ALA A 140 -2.01 -12.58 19.15
C ALA A 140 -0.87 -11.55 19.20
N LYS A 141 0.26 -11.79 18.51
CA LYS A 141 1.34 -10.80 18.36
C LYS A 141 0.85 -9.54 17.66
N ALA A 142 0.04 -9.66 16.61
CA ALA A 142 -0.54 -8.51 15.91
C ALA A 142 -1.56 -7.73 16.77
N ARG A 143 -2.42 -8.43 17.53
CA ARG A 143 -3.33 -7.83 18.52
C ARG A 143 -2.59 -7.12 19.67
N GLY A 144 -1.35 -7.50 19.97
CA GLY A 144 -0.48 -6.81 20.94
C GLY A 144 0.09 -5.47 20.44
N GLU A 145 -0.10 -5.13 19.16
CA GLU A 145 0.55 -3.99 18.49
C GLU A 145 -0.43 -2.86 18.11
N MET A 146 -1.69 -2.95 18.53
CA MET A 146 -2.81 -2.11 18.04
C MET A 146 -2.64 -0.60 18.28
N GLU A 147 -1.90 -0.18 19.30
CA GLU A 147 -1.71 1.26 19.60
C GLU A 147 -0.52 1.88 18.85
N LYS A 148 0.28 1.08 18.12
CA LYS A 148 1.47 1.60 17.42
C LYS A 148 1.12 2.37 16.15
N LYS A 149 1.93 3.39 15.87
CA LYS A 149 1.78 4.31 14.74
C LYS A 149 2.38 3.74 13.46
N TYR A 150 1.94 4.25 12.31
CA TYR A 150 2.46 3.85 11.00
C TYR A 150 3.94 4.23 10.80
N ASP A 151 4.68 3.38 10.10
CA ASP A 151 6.06 3.62 9.69
C ASP A 151 6.16 4.08 8.22
N PHE A 152 6.26 5.38 8.03
CA PHE A 152 6.54 5.99 6.72
C PHE A 152 8.01 5.84 6.30
N SER A 153 8.90 5.59 7.26
CA SER A 153 10.35 5.45 7.07
C SER A 153 10.72 4.01 6.65
N GLY A 154 9.96 3.00 7.08
CA GLY A 154 10.03 1.63 6.56
C GLY A 154 9.85 1.54 5.03
N LEU A 155 9.00 2.40 4.44
CA LEU A 155 8.81 2.50 2.98
C LEU A 155 10.11 2.74 2.18
N ILE A 156 11.10 3.39 2.79
CA ILE A 156 12.39 3.73 2.17
C ILE A 156 13.59 2.98 2.78
N GLY A 157 13.34 1.98 3.63
CA GLY A 157 14.40 1.17 4.26
C GLY A 157 14.97 1.75 5.54
N LEU A 158 14.18 2.54 6.28
CA LEU A 158 14.52 3.08 7.59
C LEU A 158 13.54 2.54 8.66
N PRO A 159 13.54 1.23 8.96
CA PRO A 159 12.52 0.59 9.78
C PRO A 159 12.62 0.98 11.27
N SER A 160 11.48 1.12 11.94
CA SER A 160 11.35 1.34 13.38
C SER A 160 11.04 0.05 14.16
N THR A 161 11.41 0.02 15.43
CA THR A 161 10.96 -1.01 16.40
C THR A 161 9.69 -0.61 17.15
N ASN A 162 9.22 0.63 16.98
CA ASN A 162 8.05 1.18 17.69
C ASN A 162 7.01 1.82 16.75
N ARG A 163 7.04 1.44 15.47
CA ARG A 163 6.07 1.76 14.42
C ARG A 163 6.03 0.60 13.43
N TRP A 164 5.00 0.56 12.58
CA TRP A 164 4.88 -0.49 11.58
C TRP A 164 4.46 0.03 10.21
N TYR A 165 5.11 -0.47 9.17
CA TYR A 165 4.50 -0.59 7.85
C TYR A 165 3.71 -1.91 7.77
N CYS A 166 2.62 -1.97 7.01
CA CYS A 166 1.69 -3.11 7.02
C CYS A 166 2.34 -4.47 6.74
N SER A 167 3.23 -4.55 5.75
CA SER A 167 3.97 -5.77 5.42
C SER A 167 5.18 -6.03 6.32
N GLU A 168 5.57 -5.09 7.17
CA GLU A 168 6.54 -5.32 8.25
C GLU A 168 5.85 -5.97 9.45
N LEU A 169 4.70 -5.46 9.89
CA LEU A 169 3.87 -6.08 10.94
C LEU A 169 3.48 -7.52 10.57
N ALA A 170 2.96 -7.71 9.35
CA ALA A 170 2.57 -9.02 8.82
C ALA A 170 3.75 -10.00 8.69
N SER A 171 4.98 -9.50 8.47
CA SER A 171 6.19 -10.32 8.46
C SER A 171 6.67 -10.64 9.88
N TRP A 172 6.67 -9.66 10.77
CA TRP A 172 7.18 -9.76 12.13
C TRP A 172 6.37 -10.69 13.02
N CYS A 173 5.03 -10.70 12.92
CA CYS A 173 4.21 -11.61 13.70
C CYS A 173 4.50 -13.10 13.38
N TRP A 174 5.00 -13.37 12.17
CA TRP A 174 5.54 -14.66 11.72
C TRP A 174 7.04 -14.85 11.98
N GLY A 175 7.61 -14.12 12.95
CA GLY A 175 8.99 -14.27 13.41
C GLY A 175 10.05 -13.77 12.44
N ARG A 176 9.69 -12.99 11.41
CA ARG A 176 10.63 -12.44 10.42
C ARG A 176 10.85 -10.96 10.64
N GLU A 177 11.93 -10.62 11.32
CA GLU A 177 12.32 -9.25 11.65
C GLU A 177 12.41 -8.34 10.41
N ALA A 178 11.84 -7.14 10.52
CA ALA A 178 11.91 -6.09 9.51
C ALA A 178 13.00 -5.03 9.81
N ASN A 179 13.81 -5.23 10.86
CA ASN A 179 14.74 -4.26 11.45
C ASN A 179 16.00 -3.91 10.61
N ARG A 180 16.08 -4.34 9.35
CA ARG A 180 17.30 -4.22 8.53
C ARG A 180 17.30 -2.93 7.70
N PHE A 181 18.27 -2.07 7.96
CA PHE A 181 18.47 -0.79 7.27
C PHE A 181 18.75 -0.96 5.75
N GLY A 182 18.29 -0.01 4.95
CA GLY A 182 18.58 0.13 3.52
C GLY A 182 17.46 -0.38 2.58
N PRO A 183 17.28 0.23 1.40
CA PRO A 183 16.11 0.03 0.54
C PRO A 183 15.93 -1.41 0.03
N TRP A 184 17.01 -2.19 -0.07
CA TRP A 184 16.95 -3.60 -0.49
C TRP A 184 16.22 -4.49 0.52
N ASN A 185 16.25 -4.13 1.80
CA ASN A 185 15.66 -4.90 2.89
C ASN A 185 14.14 -4.67 3.03
N VAL A 186 13.57 -3.62 2.44
CA VAL A 186 12.15 -3.25 2.57
C VAL A 186 11.23 -4.40 2.19
N ILE A 187 10.42 -4.85 3.14
CA ILE A 187 9.43 -5.92 2.93
C ILE A 187 8.19 -5.30 2.29
N HIS A 188 8.17 -5.17 0.97
CA HIS A 188 6.97 -4.71 0.25
C HIS A 188 5.87 -5.79 0.19
N PRO A 189 4.56 -5.44 0.14
CA PRO A 189 3.46 -6.40 0.06
C PRO A 189 3.59 -7.43 -1.07
N ARG A 190 4.11 -7.04 -2.24
CA ARG A 190 4.42 -7.95 -3.37
C ARG A 190 5.41 -9.08 -3.05
N ARG A 191 6.11 -9.06 -1.91
CA ARG A 191 6.98 -10.16 -1.46
C ARG A 191 6.18 -11.25 -0.73
N LEU A 192 5.06 -10.91 -0.06
CA LEU A 192 4.34 -11.83 0.83
C LEU A 192 3.72 -13.04 0.11
N PRO A 193 3.11 -12.93 -1.09
CA PRO A 193 2.68 -14.09 -1.88
C PRO A 193 3.81 -15.04 -2.31
N LYS A 194 5.08 -14.65 -2.14
CA LYS A 194 6.27 -15.49 -2.35
C LYS A 194 6.88 -16.02 -1.04
N MET A 195 6.28 -15.68 0.11
CA MET A 195 6.73 -16.06 1.46
C MET A 195 5.83 -17.12 2.12
N GLY A 196 4.76 -17.54 1.43
CA GLY A 196 3.78 -18.55 1.81
C GLY A 196 3.08 -19.15 0.58
N THR A 197 1.97 -19.86 0.79
CA THR A 197 1.13 -20.49 -0.25
C THR A 197 -0.06 -19.59 -0.56
N VAL A 198 -0.33 -19.30 -1.83
CA VAL A 198 -1.55 -18.60 -2.26
C VAL A 198 -2.73 -19.58 -2.25
N LEU A 199 -3.77 -19.30 -1.45
CA LEU A 199 -5.00 -20.13 -1.35
C LEU A 199 -6.16 -19.56 -2.19
N PHE A 200 -6.13 -18.27 -2.47
CA PHE A 200 -7.05 -17.56 -3.36
C PHE A 200 -6.35 -16.32 -3.90
N ASP A 201 -6.56 -16.02 -5.18
CA ASP A 201 -6.19 -14.77 -5.83
C ASP A 201 -7.40 -14.35 -6.67
N SER A 202 -7.95 -13.19 -6.38
CA SER A 202 -9.18 -12.72 -7.03
C SER A 202 -8.98 -12.29 -8.48
N GLY A 203 -7.73 -12.03 -8.90
CA GLY A 203 -7.46 -11.19 -10.07
C GLY A 203 -7.84 -9.72 -9.84
N PRO A 204 -7.48 -8.83 -10.77
CA PRO A 204 -7.87 -7.42 -10.73
C PRO A 204 -9.31 -7.19 -11.20
N ARG A 205 -9.99 -6.18 -10.65
CA ARG A 205 -11.33 -5.72 -11.08
C ARG A 205 -11.29 -4.90 -12.38
N ASP A 206 -10.38 -5.25 -13.29
CA ASP A 206 -10.17 -4.55 -14.55
C ASP A 206 -11.42 -4.63 -15.44
N GLY A 207 -12.01 -3.49 -15.74
CA GLY A 207 -13.21 -3.36 -16.57
C GLY A 207 -13.74 -1.93 -16.50
N LYS A 208 -14.79 -1.61 -17.26
CA LYS A 208 -15.43 -0.28 -17.19
C LYS A 208 -15.82 0.03 -15.74
N SER A 209 -15.56 1.27 -15.32
CA SER A 209 -16.26 1.84 -14.16
C SER A 209 -17.74 1.98 -14.52
N ASP A 210 -18.61 1.79 -13.55
CA ASP A 210 -20.02 2.13 -13.67
C ASP A 210 -20.14 3.59 -14.15
N GLU A 211 -20.97 3.86 -15.15
CA GLU A 211 -21.17 5.23 -15.59
C GLU A 211 -21.78 6.01 -14.43
N ARG A 212 -21.03 6.99 -13.92
CA ARG A 212 -21.38 7.76 -12.73
C ARG A 212 -22.64 8.56 -13.01
N VAL A 213 -23.80 7.97 -12.69
CA VAL A 213 -25.12 8.56 -12.88
C VAL A 213 -25.09 9.99 -12.32
N PRO A 214 -25.24 11.02 -13.17
CA PRO A 214 -25.20 12.40 -12.69
C PRO A 214 -26.33 12.62 -11.69
N THR A 215 -25.99 13.04 -10.48
CA THR A 215 -26.97 13.47 -9.48
C THR A 215 -27.60 14.78 -9.92
N HIS A 216 -28.61 14.68 -10.80
CA HIS A 216 -29.32 15.83 -11.32
C HIS A 216 -30.09 16.54 -10.19
N ASN A 217 -29.72 17.81 -9.98
CA ASN A 217 -30.53 18.87 -9.39
C ASN A 217 -31.21 18.58 -8.04
N ALA A 218 -30.47 18.75 -6.95
CA ALA A 218 -31.04 19.26 -5.69
C ALA A 218 -30.77 20.78 -5.60
N ALA A 219 -31.59 21.57 -6.31
CA ALA A 219 -31.49 23.03 -6.35
C ALA A 219 -32.88 23.67 -6.17
N ALA A 220 -33.38 23.66 -4.93
CA ALA A 220 -34.49 24.48 -4.47
C ALA A 220 -34.52 24.49 -2.92
N TRP A 221 -34.67 25.69 -2.35
CA TRP A 221 -34.80 26.00 -0.91
C TRP A 221 -33.53 25.78 -0.06
#